data_AF-A0A8T3MZY6-F1
#
_entry.id   AF-A0A8T3MZY6-F1
#
_cell.length_a   1.000
_cell.length_b   1.000
_cell.length_c   1.000
_cell.angle_alpha   90.00
_cell.angle_beta   90.00
_cell.angle_gamma   90.00
#
_symmetry.space_group_name_H-M   'P 1'
#
loop_
_entity.id
_entity.type
_entity.pdbx_description
1 polymer ?
#
loop_
_entity_poly.entity_id
_entity_poly.type
_entity_poly.pdbx_seq_one_letter_code
_entity_poly.pdbx_strand_id
1 'polypeptide(L)'
;MRERAGRKRRYLLLLIPLLAVGCASTPPVQEMSNARQAMQAARAAHADQWARSAYVKAQAHILHAESALENGNYRDAREHANWAKTHALEARQRALMRPAGDESSE
;
A
#
# COMPACT_ATOMS: atom_id res chain seq x y z
N MET A 1 -34.13 28.27 -42.37
CA MET A 1 -33.03 28.92 -41.61
C MET A 1 -33.37 28.96 -40.12
N ARG A 2 -32.98 27.94 -39.37
CA ARG A 2 -32.92 27.84 -37.89
C ARG A 2 -32.00 26.65 -37.60
N GLU A 3 -31.12 26.56 -36.63
CA GLU A 3 -30.57 27.39 -35.56
C GLU A 3 -29.32 26.58 -35.12
N ARG A 4 -28.23 27.26 -34.77
CA ARG A 4 -26.90 26.68 -34.54
C ARG A 4 -26.86 25.92 -33.20
N ALA A 5 -27.37 24.70 -33.13
CA ALA A 5 -27.35 23.90 -31.88
C ALA A 5 -26.62 22.57 -32.07
N GLY A 6 -25.30 22.58 -31.83
CA GLY A 6 -24.51 21.34 -31.81
C GLY A 6 -23.04 21.53 -31.51
N ARG A 7 -22.53 22.75 -31.69
CA ARG A 7 -21.13 23.10 -31.41
C ARG A 7 -20.75 22.94 -29.92
N LYS A 8 -21.75 22.92 -29.02
CA LYS A 8 -21.56 22.79 -27.56
C LYS A 8 -21.27 21.35 -27.09
N ARG A 9 -21.58 20.32 -27.91
CA ARG A 9 -21.32 18.91 -27.55
C ARG A 9 -19.86 18.47 -27.79
N ARG A 10 -19.05 19.31 -28.45
CA ARG A 10 -17.63 19.06 -28.71
C ARG A 10 -16.68 19.62 -27.65
N TYR A 11 -17.15 20.49 -26.77
CA TYR A 11 -16.33 21.08 -25.70
C TYR A 11 -16.42 20.34 -24.35
N LEU A 12 -17.30 19.33 -24.24
CA LEU A 12 -17.46 18.55 -23.00
C LEU A 12 -16.51 17.33 -22.91
N LEU A 13 -15.63 17.14 -23.89
CA LEU A 13 -14.68 16.01 -23.98
C LEU A 13 -13.21 16.46 -23.88
N LEU A 14 -12.96 17.63 -23.28
CA LEU A 14 -11.62 18.23 -23.19
C LEU A 14 -11.27 18.61 -21.74
N LEU A 15 -11.44 17.65 -20.84
CA LEU A 15 -10.80 17.66 -19.52
C LEU A 15 -10.09 16.32 -19.33
N ILE A 16 -9.07 16.08 -20.15
CA ILE A 16 -8.00 15.14 -19.82
C ILE A 16 -7.15 15.87 -18.79
N PRO A 17 -7.16 15.52 -17.49
CA PRO A 17 -6.11 16.00 -16.61
C PRO A 17 -4.81 15.37 -17.11
N LEU A 18 -3.96 16.24 -17.66
CA LEU A 18 -2.58 15.95 -17.99
C LEU A 18 -1.89 15.59 -16.66
N LEU A 19 -1.87 14.30 -16.34
CA LEU A 19 -1.08 13.75 -15.24
C LEU A 19 0.39 13.93 -15.64
N ALA A 20 0.95 15.07 -15.26
CA ALA A 20 2.37 15.30 -15.29
C ALA A 20 3.02 14.27 -14.36
N VAL A 21 3.59 13.22 -14.95
CA VAL A 21 4.45 12.25 -14.26
C VAL A 21 5.74 12.99 -13.92
N GLY A 22 5.73 13.66 -12.76
CA GLY A 22 6.90 14.31 -12.19
C GLY A 22 7.95 13.26 -11.84
N CYS A 23 9.18 13.52 -12.26
CA CYS A 23 10.34 12.66 -12.07
C CYS A 23 10.61 12.41 -10.56
N ALA A 24 10.45 11.16 -10.13
CA ALA A 24 11.20 10.42 -9.09
C ALA A 24 11.58 11.10 -7.74
N SER A 25 10.95 12.22 -7.34
CA SER A 25 11.42 13.04 -6.21
C SER A 25 10.39 13.26 -5.10
N THR A 26 9.22 12.60 -5.18
CA THR A 26 8.17 12.78 -4.18
C THR A 26 8.21 11.67 -3.12
N PRO A 27 7.96 12.02 -1.84
CA PRO A 27 7.80 11.03 -0.78
C PRO A 27 6.74 9.96 -1.12
N PRO A 28 7.01 8.66 -0.91
CA PRO A 28 6.11 7.55 -1.27
C PRO A 28 4.98 7.37 -0.24
N VAL A 29 4.13 8.39 -0.06
CA VAL A 29 3.09 8.41 0.98
C VAL A 29 2.11 7.23 0.85
N GLN A 30 1.73 6.89 -0.38
CA GLN A 30 0.77 5.82 -0.64
C GLN A 30 1.34 4.45 -0.26
N GLU A 31 2.58 4.18 -0.67
CA GLU A 31 3.27 2.93 -0.38
C GLU A 31 3.51 2.76 1.12
N MET A 32 3.93 3.81 1.81
CA MET A 32 4.09 3.80 3.28
C MET A 32 2.76 3.58 4.01
N SER A 33 1.67 4.20 3.55
CA SER A 33 0.33 3.97 4.12
C SER A 33 -0.12 2.51 3.94
N ASN A 34 0.05 1.97 2.74
CA ASN A 34 -0.31 0.58 2.43
C ASN A 34 0.52 -0.41 3.28
N ALA A 35 1.82 -0.15 3.46
CA ALA A 35 2.69 -0.97 4.29
C ALA A 35 2.24 -0.95 5.77
N ARG A 36 1.92 0.23 6.32
CA ARG A 36 1.41 0.35 7.70
C ARG A 36 0.10 -0.39 7.91
N GLN A 37 -0.85 -0.24 6.98
CA GLN A 37 -2.13 -0.94 7.05
C GLN A 37 -1.93 -2.47 6.97
N ALA A 38 -1.03 -2.95 6.10
CA ALA A 38 -0.70 -4.37 6.02
C ALA A 38 -0.07 -4.90 7.32
N MET A 39 0.84 -4.13 7.94
CA MET A 39 1.43 -4.49 9.25
C MET A 39 0.38 -4.59 10.36
N GLN A 40 -0.57 -3.65 10.40
CA GLN A 40 -1.69 -3.69 11.34
C GLN A 40 -2.56 -4.93 11.12
N ALA A 41 -2.90 -5.23 9.86
CA ALA A 41 -3.71 -6.41 9.52
C ALA A 41 -2.99 -7.73 9.83
N ALA A 42 -1.67 -7.81 9.65
CA ALA A 42 -0.86 -8.96 10.05
C ALA A 42 -0.83 -9.13 11.56
N ARG A 43 -0.64 -8.05 12.31
CA ARG A 43 -0.68 -8.07 13.79
C ARG A 43 -2.04 -8.51 14.30
N ALA A 44 -3.13 -8.00 13.72
CA ALA A 44 -4.50 -8.38 14.09
C ALA A 44 -4.79 -9.88 13.86
N ALA A 45 -4.12 -10.51 12.90
CA ALA A 45 -4.17 -11.95 12.69
C ALA A 45 -3.19 -12.74 13.59
N HIS A 46 -2.55 -12.10 14.57
CA HIS A 46 -1.51 -12.70 15.43
C HIS A 46 -0.33 -13.29 14.64
N ALA A 47 0.06 -12.64 13.53
CA ALA A 47 1.14 -13.10 12.68
C ALA A 47 2.52 -13.09 13.37
N ASP A 48 2.68 -12.31 14.43
CA ASP A 48 3.85 -12.33 15.30
C ASP A 48 4.05 -13.69 16.01
N GLN A 49 2.97 -14.43 16.23
CA GLN A 49 2.98 -15.77 16.83
C GLN A 49 2.95 -16.86 15.76
N TRP A 50 2.02 -16.75 14.81
CA TRP A 50 1.69 -17.83 13.90
C TRP A 50 2.42 -17.77 12.56
N ALA A 51 3.01 -16.63 12.23
CA ALA A 51 3.78 -16.42 11.01
C ALA A 51 5.04 -15.59 11.26
N ARG A 52 5.70 -15.82 12.41
CA ARG A 52 6.76 -14.96 12.95
C ARG A 52 7.87 -14.63 11.96
N SER A 53 8.31 -15.61 11.17
CA SER A 53 9.38 -15.41 10.17
C SER A 53 9.02 -14.33 9.13
N ALA A 54 7.82 -14.40 8.56
CA ALA A 54 7.35 -13.41 7.59
C ALA A 54 7.05 -12.06 8.28
N TYR A 55 6.49 -12.10 9.48
CA TYR A 55 6.19 -10.89 10.25
C TYR A 55 7.45 -10.09 10.62
N VAL A 56 8.52 -10.75 11.06
CA VAL A 56 9.80 -10.11 11.39
C VAL A 56 10.45 -9.50 10.14
N LYS A 57 10.37 -10.16 8.98
CA LYS A 57 10.85 -9.58 7.72
C LYS A 57 10.08 -8.31 7.38
N ALA A 58 8.75 -8.34 7.48
CA ALA A 58 7.90 -7.18 7.24
C ALA A 58 8.27 -6.00 8.16
N GLN A 59 8.53 -6.30 9.44
CA GLN A 59 8.97 -5.31 10.43
C GLN A 59 10.35 -4.72 10.10
N ALA A 60 11.31 -5.55 9.70
CA ALA A 60 12.63 -5.06 9.30
C ALA A 60 12.55 -4.12 8.09
N HIS A 61 11.72 -4.47 7.09
CA HIS A 61 11.54 -3.63 5.92
C HIS A 61 10.82 -2.32 6.23
N ILE A 62 9.77 -2.30 7.08
CA ILE A 62 9.07 -1.04 7.37
C ILE A 62 9.96 -0.07 8.16
N LEU A 63 10.76 -0.58 9.11
CA LEU A 63 11.74 0.24 9.84
C LEU A 63 12.80 0.83 8.91
N HIS A 64 13.29 0.04 7.95
CA HIS A 64 14.20 0.55 6.93
C HIS A 64 13.52 1.60 6.05
N ALA A 65 12.26 1.38 5.65
CA ALA A 65 11.52 2.32 4.83
C ALA A 65 11.31 3.67 5.54
N GLU A 66 11.03 3.64 6.84
CA GLU A 66 10.89 4.84 7.69
C GLU A 66 12.22 5.59 7.79
N SER A 67 13.33 4.88 8.07
CA SER A 67 14.66 5.48 8.10
C SER A 67 15.06 6.08 6.75
N ALA A 68 14.79 5.39 5.64
CA ALA A 68 15.06 5.90 4.30
C ALA A 68 14.20 7.14 3.97
N LEU A 69 12.93 7.16 4.41
CA LEU A 69 12.02 8.30 4.24
C LEU A 69 12.55 9.53 4.98
N GLU A 70 12.99 9.36 6.22
CA GLU A 70 13.57 10.43 7.05
C GLU A 70 14.85 11.02 6.44
N ASN A 71 15.67 10.17 5.81
CA ASN A 71 16.90 10.58 5.13
C ASN A 71 16.67 11.17 3.72
N GLY A 72 15.42 11.26 3.26
CA GLY A 72 15.10 11.74 1.91
C GLY A 72 15.38 10.72 0.78
N ASN A 73 15.75 9.48 1.13
CA ASN A 73 16.01 8.39 0.19
C ASN A 73 14.68 7.76 -0.26
N TYR A 74 13.86 8.52 -1.00
CA TYR A 74 12.50 8.14 -1.35
C TYR A 74 12.38 6.88 -2.22
N ARG A 75 13.40 6.56 -3.03
CA ARG A 75 13.44 5.33 -3.82
C ARG A 75 13.53 4.11 -2.91
N ASP A 76 14.50 4.12 -2.00
CA ASP A 76 14.74 3.03 -1.06
C ASP A 76 13.56 2.90 -0.09
N ALA A 77 13.02 4.03 0.38
CA ALA A 77 11.79 4.05 1.19
C ALA A 77 10.62 3.35 0.49
N ARG A 78 10.42 3.63 -0.81
CA ARG A 78 9.35 3.02 -1.62
C ARG A 78 9.55 1.53 -1.82
N GLU A 79 10.78 1.10 -2.08
CA GLU A 79 11.12 -0.30 -2.28
C GLU A 79 10.89 -1.09 -0.99
N HIS A 80 11.46 -0.63 0.12
CA HIS A 80 11.29 -1.25 1.42
C HIS A 80 9.83 -1.23 1.91
N ALA A 81 9.07 -0.16 1.64
CA ALA A 81 7.63 -0.14 1.94
C ALA A 81 6.86 -1.23 1.18
N ASN A 82 7.19 -1.46 -0.09
CA ASN A 82 6.56 -2.53 -0.87
C ASN A 82 6.95 -3.93 -0.36
N TRP A 83 8.20 -4.15 0.02
CA TRP A 83 8.62 -5.40 0.66
C TRP A 83 7.94 -5.63 2.01
N ALA A 84 7.83 -4.59 2.83
CA ALA A 84 7.10 -4.63 4.09
C ALA A 84 5.64 -5.03 3.88
N LYS A 85 4.96 -4.40 2.92
CA LYS A 85 3.58 -4.74 2.53
C LYS A 85 3.46 -6.21 2.11
N THR A 86 4.33 -6.68 1.22
CA THR A 86 4.30 -8.06 0.72
C THR A 86 4.48 -9.07 1.84
N HIS A 87 5.51 -8.91 2.68
CA HIS A 87 5.74 -9.83 3.79
C HIS A 87 4.67 -9.74 4.87
N ALA A 88 4.08 -8.57 5.12
CA ALA A 88 2.98 -8.44 6.07
C ALA A 88 1.72 -9.18 5.57
N LEU A 89 1.38 -9.08 4.29
CA LEU A 89 0.26 -9.82 3.71
C LEU A 89 0.50 -11.34 3.74
N GLU A 90 1.72 -11.77 3.43
CA GLU A 90 2.13 -13.17 3.56
C GLU A 90 2.01 -13.65 5.01
N ALA A 91 2.50 -12.86 5.97
CA ALA A 91 2.43 -13.18 7.39
C ALA A 91 0.97 -13.30 7.86
N ARG A 92 0.11 -12.36 7.45
CA ARG A 92 -1.33 -12.40 7.70
C ARG A 92 -1.95 -13.68 7.14
N GLN A 93 -1.70 -14.00 5.87
CA GLN A 93 -2.26 -15.18 5.22
C GLN A 93 -1.85 -16.47 5.94
N ARG A 94 -0.57 -16.63 6.26
CA ARG A 94 -0.06 -17.79 7.00
C ARG A 94 -0.68 -17.90 8.38
N ALA A 95 -0.87 -16.78 9.07
CA ALA A 95 -1.48 -16.75 10.39
C ALA A 95 -2.96 -17.18 10.35
N LEU A 96 -3.71 -16.75 9.33
CA LEU A 96 -5.11 -17.12 9.11
C LEU A 96 -5.30 -18.55 8.59
N MET A 97 -4.29 -19.14 7.93
CA MET A 97 -4.33 -20.53 7.46
C MET A 97 -4.14 -21.55 8.58
N ARG A 98 -3.82 -21.11 9.80
CA ARG A 98 -3.96 -21.99 10.95
C ARG A 98 -5.41 -22.47 11.00
N PRO A 99 -5.71 -23.77 11.11
CA PRO A 99 -7.07 -24.19 11.41
C PRO A 99 -7.53 -23.36 12.62
N ALA A 100 -8.64 -22.66 12.46
CA ALA A 100 -9.36 -21.97 13.52
C ALA A 100 -9.86 -23.03 14.51
N GLY A 101 -8.94 -23.66 15.23
CA GLY A 101 -9.24 -24.39 16.44
C GLY A 101 -9.48 -23.34 17.51
N ASP A 102 -10.75 -23.22 17.91
CA ASP A 102 -11.17 -22.65 19.20
C ASP A 102 -11.64 -21.18 19.22
N GLU A 103 -12.28 -20.68 18.15
CA GLU A 103 -13.22 -19.53 18.26
C GLU A 103 -14.70 -19.98 18.18
N SER A 104 -14.99 -21.18 18.70
CA SER A 104 -16.34 -21.63 19.06
C SER A 104 -16.43 -21.79 20.58
N SER A 105 -16.15 -20.70 21.30
CA SER A 105 -16.47 -20.55 22.72
C SER A 105 -17.30 -19.29 22.89
N GLU A 106 -18.59 -19.38 22.55
CA GLU A 106 -19.70 -18.64 23.15
C GLU A 106 -21.04 -19.26 22.71
#